data_AF-A0A6B3G800-F1
#
_entry.id   AF-A0A6B3G800-F1
#
_cell.length_a   1.000
_cell.length_b   1.000
_cell.length_c   1.000
_cell.angle_alpha   90.00
_cell.angle_beta   90.00
_cell.angle_gamma   90.00
#
_symmetry.space_group_name_H-M   'P 1'
#
loop_
_entity.id
_entity.type
_entity.pdbx_description
1 polymer ?
#
loop_
_entity_poly.entity_id
_entity_poly.type
_entity_poly.pdbx_seq_one_letter_code
_entity_poly.pdbx_strand_id
1 'polypeptide(L)'
;ELKPYYDQARRMLGVRLNPTMTPSDIHLKAVAQTMGVGDTFHMTPVGVFFGDGKDADGTARAKAGGTVADPYFGGAGPDRKACTECGECMTGCRHGAKNTLN
;
A
#
# COMPACT_ATOMS: atom_id res chain seq x y z
N GLU A 1 12.76 -12.96 18.36
CA GLU A 1 13.57 -11.71 18.54
C GLU A 1 13.21 -10.60 17.55
N LEU A 2 12.97 -10.88 16.25
CA LEU A 2 12.76 -9.81 15.25
C LEU A 2 11.36 -9.18 15.18
N LYS A 3 10.33 -9.86 15.70
CA LYS A 3 8.92 -9.42 15.61
C LYS A 3 8.67 -7.93 15.95
N PRO A 4 9.14 -7.40 17.10
CA PRO A 4 8.87 -6.00 17.47
C PRO A 4 9.44 -5.00 16.45
N TYR A 5 10.57 -5.32 15.82
CA TYR A 5 11.19 -4.44 14.82
C TYR A 5 10.43 -4.45 13.50
N TYR A 6 9.90 -5.60 13.06
CA TYR A 6 9.01 -5.66 11.91
C TYR A 6 7.69 -4.91 12.16
N ASP A 7 7.13 -5.00 13.37
CA ASP A 7 5.91 -4.28 13.72
C ASP A 7 6.14 -2.76 13.74
N GLN A 8 7.32 -2.32 14.17
CA GLN A 8 7.72 -0.91 14.08
C GLN A 8 7.85 -0.46 12.62
N ALA A 9 8.56 -1.23 11.78
CA ALA A 9 8.74 -0.91 10.36
C ALA A 9 7.40 -0.83 9.62
N ARG A 10 6.47 -1.76 9.90
CA ARG A 10 5.12 -1.75 9.31
C ARG A 10 4.34 -0.48 9.66
N ARG A 11 4.39 -0.05 10.93
CA ARG A 11 3.73 1.18 11.37
C ARG A 11 4.35 2.41 10.71
N MET A 12 5.67 2.51 10.69
CA MET A 12 6.37 3.64 10.05
C MET A 12 6.09 3.74 8.55
N LEU A 13 6.01 2.62 7.84
CA LEU A 13 5.75 2.60 6.40
C LEU A 13 4.26 2.68 6.05
N GLY A 14 3.35 2.68 7.04
CA GLY A 14 1.92 2.66 6.79
C GLY A 14 1.46 1.41 6.05
N VAL A 15 2.06 0.25 6.37
CA VAL A 15 1.85 -0.98 5.61
C VAL A 15 0.40 -1.45 5.73
N ARG A 16 -0.24 -1.68 4.58
CA ARG A 16 -1.56 -2.31 4.47
C ARG A 16 -1.60 -3.23 3.26
N LEU A 17 -2.59 -4.11 3.19
CA LEU A 17 -2.80 -4.93 2.00
C LEU A 17 -3.19 -4.04 0.80
N ASN A 18 -2.63 -4.34 -0.37
CA ASN A 18 -3.08 -3.74 -1.62
C ASN A 18 -4.58 -4.05 -1.80
N PRO A 19 -5.46 -3.03 -1.86
CA PRO A 19 -6.90 -3.25 -1.98
C PRO A 19 -7.32 -3.71 -3.39
N THR A 20 -6.45 -3.53 -4.38
CA THR A 20 -6.80 -3.70 -5.80
C THR A 20 -6.32 -5.05 -6.31
N MET A 21 -7.27 -5.90 -6.69
CA MET A 21 -7.00 -7.12 -7.45
C MET A 21 -6.78 -6.75 -8.91
N THR A 22 -5.59 -7.03 -9.45
CA THR A 22 -5.29 -6.77 -10.87
C THR A 22 -5.62 -7.99 -11.75
N PRO A 23 -5.72 -7.83 -13.08
CA PRO A 23 -5.84 -8.97 -14.00
C PRO A 23 -4.71 -10.00 -13.83
N SER A 24 -3.48 -9.53 -13.57
CA SER A 24 -2.34 -10.41 -13.30
C SER A 24 -2.53 -11.24 -12.03
N ASP A 25 -3.05 -10.62 -10.96
CA ASP A 25 -3.36 -11.33 -9.72
C ASP A 25 -4.42 -12.42 -9.92
N ILE A 26 -5.40 -12.17 -10.81
CA ILE A 26 -6.46 -13.16 -11.13
C ILE A 26 -5.83 -14.40 -11.75
N HIS A 27 -4.93 -14.22 -12.72
CA HIS A 27 -4.22 -15.33 -13.34
C HIS A 27 -3.28 -16.06 -12.37
N LEU A 28 -2.55 -15.31 -11.53
CA LEU A 28 -1.69 -15.91 -10.50
C LEU A 28 -2.50 -16.75 -9.51
N LYS A 29 -3.65 -16.25 -9.06
CA LYS A 29 -4.56 -17.00 -8.18
C LYS A 29 -5.08 -18.26 -8.85
N ALA A 30 -5.50 -18.19 -10.12
CA ALA A 30 -5.99 -19.34 -10.87
C ALA A 30 -4.92 -20.43 -11.05
N VAL A 31 -3.67 -20.03 -11.32
CA VAL A 31 -2.53 -20.96 -11.39
C VAL A 31 -2.27 -21.60 -10.03
N ALA A 32 -2.23 -20.82 -8.94
CA ALA A 32 -2.05 -21.34 -7.59
C ALA A 32 -3.15 -22.35 -7.20
N GLN A 33 -4.40 -22.09 -7.58
CA GLN A 33 -5.52 -23.02 -7.41
C GLN A 33 -5.32 -24.31 -8.20
N THR A 34 -4.91 -24.22 -9.46
CA THR A 34 -4.63 -25.38 -10.33
C THR A 34 -3.49 -26.24 -9.75
N MET A 35 -2.51 -25.61 -9.13
CA MET A 35 -1.37 -26.27 -8.50
C MET A 35 -1.67 -26.82 -7.09
N GLY A 36 -2.89 -26.64 -6.58
CA GLY A 36 -3.27 -27.12 -5.24
C GLY A 36 -2.72 -26.30 -4.07
N VAL A 37 -2.23 -25.07 -4.32
CA VAL A 37 -1.65 -24.15 -3.30
C VAL A 37 -2.39 -22.81 -3.24
N GLY A 38 -3.65 -22.78 -3.68
CA GLY A 38 -4.45 -21.56 -3.79
C GLY A 38 -4.75 -20.88 -2.45
N ASP A 39 -4.65 -21.61 -1.35
CA ASP A 39 -4.75 -21.10 0.03
C ASP A 39 -3.58 -20.19 0.43
N THR A 40 -2.44 -20.32 -0.26
CA THR A 40 -1.27 -19.46 -0.05
C THR A 40 -1.36 -18.11 -0.77
N PHE A 41 -2.31 -17.94 -1.69
CA PHE A 41 -2.50 -16.67 -2.38
C PHE A 41 -3.02 -15.60 -1.42
N HIS A 42 -2.32 -14.48 -1.34
CA HIS A 42 -2.76 -13.30 -0.61
C HIS A 42 -2.28 -12.03 -1.32
N MET A 43 -2.99 -10.93 -1.09
CA MET A 43 -2.55 -9.62 -1.59
C MET A 43 -1.26 -9.19 -0.87
N THR A 44 -0.42 -8.44 -1.57
CA THR A 44 0.87 -8.00 -1.01
C THR A 44 0.66 -6.87 0.01
N PRO A 45 1.30 -6.93 1.19
CA PRO A 45 1.40 -5.78 2.09
C PRO A 45 2.32 -4.71 1.51
N VAL A 46 1.81 -3.49 1.33
CA VAL A 46 2.51 -2.37 0.69
C VAL A 46 2.42 -1.09 1.53
N GLY A 47 3.46 -0.24 1.48
CA GLY A 47 3.45 1.11 2.04
C GLY A 47 3.06 2.14 0.98
N VAL A 48 1.78 2.18 0.63
CA VAL A 48 1.19 3.09 -0.37
C VAL A 48 -0.06 3.72 0.23
N PHE A 49 -0.21 5.03 0.06
CA PHE A 49 -1.42 5.75 0.41
C PHE A 49 -2.43 5.67 -0.75
N PHE A 50 -3.61 5.10 -0.48
CA PHE A 50 -4.66 4.91 -1.50
C PHE A 50 -5.78 5.96 -1.42
N GLY A 51 -5.92 6.67 -0.29
CA GLY A 51 -6.94 7.70 -0.08
C GLY A 51 -8.37 7.17 0.11
N ASP A 52 -8.54 5.87 0.36
CA ASP A 52 -9.85 5.22 0.43
C ASP A 52 -10.49 5.23 1.84
N GLY A 53 -9.86 5.92 2.80
CA GLY A 53 -10.29 5.94 4.20
C GLY A 53 -9.97 4.67 4.97
N LYS A 54 -9.07 3.82 4.45
CA LYS A 54 -8.51 2.65 5.16
C LYS A 54 -7.00 2.74 5.35
N ASP A 55 -6.40 3.85 4.91
CA ASP A 55 -5.00 4.18 5.17
C ASP A 55 -4.85 4.70 6.60
N ALA A 56 -3.66 4.51 7.18
CA ALA A 56 -3.32 5.04 8.50
C ALA A 56 -4.39 4.76 9.58
N ASP A 57 -4.98 5.81 10.15
CA ASP A 57 -6.05 5.75 11.16
C ASP A 57 -7.48 5.72 10.58
N GLY A 58 -7.60 5.70 9.24
CA GLY A 58 -8.87 5.65 8.53
C GLY A 58 -9.58 7.00 8.35
N THR A 59 -8.95 8.11 8.77
CA THR A 59 -9.58 9.44 8.69
C THR A 59 -9.33 10.13 7.35
N ALA A 60 -8.17 9.88 6.72
CA ALA A 60 -7.77 10.55 5.48
C ALA A 60 -8.45 9.94 4.25
N ARG A 61 -9.05 10.81 3.43
CA ARG A 61 -9.71 10.44 2.17
C ARG A 61 -9.30 11.39 1.05
N ALA A 62 -9.02 10.82 -0.11
CA ALA A 62 -8.75 11.56 -1.33
C ALA A 62 -9.14 10.71 -2.55
N LYS A 63 -9.63 11.37 -3.59
CA LYS A 63 -9.74 10.74 -4.91
C LYS A 63 -8.33 10.43 -5.42
N ALA A 64 -8.19 9.46 -6.32
CA ALA A 64 -6.93 9.16 -7.00
C ALA A 64 -6.24 10.45 -7.50
N GLY A 65 -4.97 10.63 -7.13
CA GLY A 65 -4.20 11.82 -7.48
C GLY A 65 -4.50 13.08 -6.63
N GLY A 66 -5.46 13.03 -5.71
CA GLY A 66 -5.75 14.07 -4.73
C GLY A 66 -4.78 14.05 -3.54
N THR A 67 -4.55 15.22 -2.95
CA THR A 67 -3.57 15.43 -1.87
C THR A 67 -4.26 15.60 -0.52
N VAL A 68 -3.65 15.05 0.53
CA VAL A 68 -3.97 15.30 1.94
C VAL A 68 -2.70 15.62 2.71
N ALA A 69 -2.83 16.30 3.86
CA ALA A 69 -1.76 16.37 4.84
C ALA A 69 -1.34 14.97 5.31
N ASP A 70 -0.13 14.82 5.85
CA ASP A 70 0.40 13.52 6.26
C ASP A 70 -0.55 12.75 7.19
N PRO A 71 -1.09 11.59 6.76
CA PRO A 71 -2.02 10.83 7.57
C PRO A 71 -1.32 9.92 8.58
N TYR A 72 0.02 9.80 8.56
CA TYR A 72 0.74 8.78 9.34
C TYR A 72 1.38 9.33 10.63
N PHE A 73 2.29 10.30 10.53
CA PHE A 73 3.14 10.72 11.65
C PHE A 73 2.50 11.85 12.47
N GLY A 74 1.19 11.77 12.70
CA GLY A 74 0.43 12.85 13.35
C GLY A 74 0.48 14.15 12.56
N GLY A 75 0.62 14.08 11.23
CA GLY A 75 0.74 15.26 10.37
C GLY A 75 2.16 15.81 10.21
N ALA A 76 3.16 15.24 10.88
CA ALA A 76 4.54 15.75 10.83
C ALA A 76 5.30 15.33 9.55
N GLY A 77 4.80 14.37 8.79
CA GLY A 77 5.38 13.96 7.52
C GLY A 77 4.99 14.88 6.35
N PRO A 78 5.46 14.56 5.13
CA PRO A 78 5.05 15.30 3.94
C PRO A 78 3.61 14.98 3.56
N ASP A 79 2.97 15.92 2.86
CA ASP A 79 1.69 15.70 2.18
C ASP A 79 1.72 14.40 1.34
N ARG A 80 0.60 13.70 1.33
CA ARG A 80 0.43 12.45 0.59
C ARG A 80 -0.59 12.60 -0.50
N LYS A 81 -0.27 12.02 -1.66
CA LYS A 81 -1.18 11.95 -2.80
C LYS A 81 -1.72 10.54 -2.95
N ALA A 82 -3.03 10.39 -3.08
CA ALA A 82 -3.64 9.08 -3.30
C ALA A 82 -3.12 8.43 -4.58
N CYS A 83 -2.78 7.15 -4.50
CA CYS A 83 -2.30 6.36 -5.63
C CYS A 83 -3.25 6.46 -6.83
N THR A 84 -2.67 6.61 -8.02
CA THR A 84 -3.39 6.61 -9.31
C THR A 84 -3.28 5.28 -10.04
N GLU A 85 -2.64 4.28 -9.44
CA GLU A 85 -2.39 2.97 -10.03
C GLU A 85 -1.62 3.02 -11.37
N CYS A 86 -0.74 4.01 -11.52
CA CYS A 86 0.03 4.26 -12.75
C CYS A 86 1.11 3.22 -13.09
N GLY A 87 1.47 2.33 -12.16
CA GLY A 87 2.49 1.29 -12.41
C GLY A 87 3.95 1.75 -12.31
N GLU A 88 4.24 2.99 -11.92
CA GLU A 88 5.61 3.53 -11.81
C GLU A 88 6.37 3.06 -10.54
N CYS A 89 5.85 2.07 -9.82
CA CYS A 89 6.38 1.66 -8.51
C CYS A 89 7.85 1.23 -8.51
N MET A 90 8.31 0.65 -9.63
CA MET A 90 9.67 0.10 -9.79
C MET A 90 10.71 1.18 -10.10
N THR A 91 10.29 2.32 -10.67
CA THR A 91 11.17 3.45 -11.01
C THR A 91 11.15 4.55 -9.94
N GLY A 92 10.38 4.33 -8.87
CA GLY A 92 10.13 5.31 -7.82
C GLY A 92 8.84 6.09 -8.07
N CYS A 93 7.98 6.17 -7.07
CA CYS A 93 6.70 6.88 -7.19
C CYS A 93 6.94 8.39 -7.26
N ARG A 94 6.78 8.97 -8.45
CA ARG A 94 6.94 10.41 -8.69
C ARG A 94 5.78 11.26 -8.18
N HIS A 95 4.70 10.61 -7.75
CA HIS A 95 3.46 11.26 -7.34
C HIS A 95 3.33 11.43 -5.82
N GLY A 96 4.22 10.83 -5.02
CA GLY A 96 4.17 10.92 -3.55
C GLY A 96 3.17 9.97 -2.87
N ALA A 97 2.65 8.98 -3.60
CA ALA A 97 1.74 7.97 -3.06
C ALA A 97 2.46 6.84 -2.30
N LYS A 98 3.68 6.49 -2.71
CA LYS A 98 4.49 5.47 -2.03
C LYS A 98 5.19 6.09 -0.82
N ASN A 99 5.12 5.42 0.32
CA ASN A 99 5.84 5.80 1.53
C ASN A 99 7.29 5.35 1.41
N THR A 100 8.13 6.18 0.79
CA THR A 100 9.58 5.97 0.68
C THR A 100 10.34 6.90 1.62
N LEU A 101 11.52 6.45 2.05
CA LEU A 101 12.54 7.26 2.71
C LEU A 101 13.45 7.76 1.58
N ASN A 102 13.45 9.06 1.31
CA ASN A 102 14.43 9.68 0.40
C ASN A 102 15.54 10.33 1.22
#